data_AF-A0A7L3UZD6-F1
#
_entry.id   AF-A0A7L3UZD6-F1
#
_cell.length_a   1.000
_cell.length_b   1.000
_cell.length_c   1.000
_cell.angle_alpha   90.00
_cell.angle_beta   90.00
_cell.angle_gamma   90.00
#
_symmetry.space_group_name_H-M   'P 1'
#
loop_
_entity.id
_entity.type
_entity.pdbx_description
1 polymer ?
#
loop_
_entity_poly.entity_id
_entity_poly.type
_entity_poly.pdbx_seq_one_letter_code
_entity_poly.pdbx_strand_id
1 'polypeptide(L)' 'QLPFSLVGALHGVHLFGAAAGAELREAATPTAHLAWARYGNSLTLVALSPSPGPAGPALARILQSALGALVRDTNQYK' A
#
# COMPACT_ATOMS: atom_id res chain seq x y z
N GLN A 1 4.28 -15.06 5.12
CA GLN A 1 4.70 -13.92 5.97
C GLN A 1 5.83 -13.18 5.26
N LEU A 2 5.79 -11.85 5.16
CA LEU A 2 6.87 -11.06 4.56
C LEU A 2 8.04 -10.93 5.54
N PRO A 3 9.30 -10.91 5.07
CA PRO A 3 10.45 -10.62 5.94
C PRO A 3 10.31 -9.24 6.59
N PHE A 4 10.66 -9.11 7.88
CA PHE A 4 10.59 -7.82 8.58
C PHE A 4 11.47 -6.74 7.91
N SER A 5 12.61 -7.14 7.35
CA SER A 5 13.49 -6.26 6.56
C SER A 5 12.77 -5.64 5.37
N LEU A 6 11.92 -6.42 4.68
CA LEU A 6 11.13 -5.93 3.55
C LEU A 6 10.05 -4.95 4.00
N VAL A 7 9.40 -5.22 5.13
CA VAL A 7 8.42 -4.30 5.73
C VAL A 7 9.08 -2.96 6.07
N GLY A 8 10.24 -3.00 6.73
CA GLY A 8 11.02 -1.80 7.07
C GLY A 8 11.45 -1.00 5.83
N ALA A 9 11.91 -1.69 4.77
CA ALA A 9 12.30 -1.05 3.52
C ALA A 9 11.13 -0.33 2.83
N LEU A 10 9.96 -0.99 2.74
CA LEU A 10 8.75 -0.39 2.15
C LEU A 10 8.25 0.81 2.95
N HIS A 11 8.35 0.75 4.28
CA HIS A 11 8.04 1.89 5.14
C HIS A 11 9.03 3.04 4.92
N GLY A 12 10.33 2.76 4.83
CA GLY A 12 11.35 3.76 4.54
C GLY A 12 11.12 4.48 3.20
N VAL A 13 10.78 3.72 2.15
CA VAL A 13 10.43 4.28 0.83
C VAL A 13 9.18 5.18 0.91
N HIS A 14 8.16 4.77 1.67
CA HIS A 14 6.98 5.61 1.92
C HIS A 14 7.33 6.92 2.62
N LEU A 15 8.13 6.88 3.69
CA LEU A 15 8.57 8.08 4.42
C LEU A 15 9.45 9.00 3.55
N PHE A 16 10.31 8.42 2.71
CA PHE A 16 11.14 9.17 1.78
C PHE A 16 10.30 9.97 0.77
N GLY A 17 9.30 9.32 0.16
CA GLY A 17 8.35 10.00 -0.73
C GLY A 17 7.58 11.11 0.00
N ALA A 18 7.08 10.81 1.20
CA ALA A 18 6.34 11.78 2.01
C ALA A 18 7.18 13.00 2.39
N ALA A 19 8.46 12.81 2.72
CA ALA A 19 9.39 13.90 3.02
C ALA A 19 9.63 14.83 1.82
N ALA A 20 9.51 14.31 0.60
CA ALA A 20 9.58 15.08 -0.64
C ALA A 20 8.21 15.66 -1.09
N GLY A 21 7.14 15.49 -0.30
CA GLY A 21 5.79 15.89 -0.69
C GLY A 21 5.17 15.01 -1.77
N ALA A 22 5.72 13.83 -2.03
CA ALA A 22 5.24 12.88 -3.03
C ALA A 22 4.34 11.81 -2.41
N GLU A 23 3.28 11.44 -3.13
CA GLU A 23 2.43 10.29 -2.82
C GLU A 23 2.85 9.10 -3.70
N LEU A 24 3.34 8.03 -3.08
CA LEU A 24 3.55 6.77 -3.80
C LEU A 24 2.22 6.10 -4.07
N ARG A 25 2.03 5.60 -5.28
CA ARG A 25 0.80 4.93 -5.71
C ARG A 25 1.06 3.51 -6.20
N GLU A 26 2.01 3.36 -7.11
CA GLU A 26 2.32 2.08 -7.73
C GLU A 26 3.82 1.99 -8.05
N ALA A 27 4.36 0.78 -8.05
CA ALA A 27 5.69 0.48 -8.55
C ALA A 27 5.72 -0.93 -9.14
N ALA A 28 6.64 -1.20 -10.06
CA ALA A 28 6.82 -2.52 -10.63
C ALA A 28 8.30 -2.85 -10.76
N THR A 29 8.62 -4.12 -10.55
CA THR A 29 9.90 -4.74 -10.88
C THR A 29 9.62 -5.89 -11.85
N PRO A 30 10.65 -6.50 -12.46
CA PRO A 30 10.44 -7.70 -13.29
C PRO A 30 9.76 -8.86 -12.55
N THR A 31 9.86 -8.90 -11.22
CA THR A 31 9.38 -10.03 -10.40
C THR A 31 8.15 -9.69 -9.55
N ALA A 32 7.76 -8.42 -9.45
CA ALA A 32 6.70 -8.00 -8.55
C ALA A 32 6.01 -6.69 -8.94
N HIS A 33 4.78 -6.53 -8.45
CA HIS A 33 4.01 -5.29 -8.49
C HIS A 33 3.72 -4.82 -7.07
N LEU A 34 3.79 -3.51 -6.87
CA LEU A 34 3.48 -2.84 -5.62
C LEU A 34 2.39 -1.79 -5.83
N ALA A 35 1.55 -1.63 -4.82
CA ALA A 35 0.63 -0.51 -4.74
C ALA A 35 0.57 0.03 -3.31
N TRP A 36 0.25 1.31 -3.20
CA TRP A 36 0.02 2.02 -1.95
C TRP A 36 -1.38 2.62 -1.95
N ALA A 37 -2.04 2.59 -0.79
CA ALA A 37 -3.26 3.35 -0.53
C ALA A 37 -3.17 4.00 0.84
N ARG A 38 -3.67 5.23 0.93
CA ARG A 38 -3.56 6.06 2.13
C ARG A 38 -4.94 6.50 2.60
N TYR A 39 -5.17 6.45 3.91
CA TYR A 39 -6.31 7.08 4.56
C TYR A 39 -5.83 8.22 5.46
N GLY A 40 -6.10 9.46 5.06
CA GLY A 40 -5.69 10.66 5.78
C GLY A 40 -4.19 10.65 6.07
N ASN A 41 -3.77 10.97 7.29
CA ASN A 41 -2.37 10.83 7.74
C ASN A 41 -2.17 9.64 8.70
N SER A 42 -3.13 8.73 8.75
CA SER A 42 -3.25 7.75 9.85
C SER A 42 -2.93 6.34 9.43
N LEU A 43 -3.27 5.96 8.19
CA LEU A 43 -3.10 4.59 7.72
C LEU A 43 -2.53 4.58 6.29
N THR A 44 -1.51 3.77 6.10
CA THR A 44 -0.98 3.43 4.77
C THR A 44 -1.06 1.91 4.61
N LEU A 45 -1.74 1.46 3.56
CA LEU A 45 -1.71 0.07 3.12
C LEU A 45 -0.72 -0.07 1.97
N VAL A 46 0.05 -1.16 2.00
CA VAL A 46 0.98 -1.52 0.93
C VAL A 46 0.65 -2.94 0.50
N ALA A 47 0.44 -3.14 -0.79
CA ALA A 47 0.23 -4.46 -1.36
C ALA A 47 1.41 -4.83 -2.26
N LEU A 48 1.77 -6.11 -2.20
CA LEU A 48 2.84 -6.71 -2.99
C LEU A 48 2.27 -7.97 -3.68
N SER A 49 2.41 -8.03 -4.99
CA SER A 49 2.08 -9.22 -5.78
C SER A 49 3.32 -9.70 -6.54
N PRO A 50 3.55 -11.02 -6.64
CA PRO A 50 4.53 -11.55 -7.59
C PRO A 50 4.09 -11.29 -9.05
N SER A 51 5.04 -11.40 -9.97
CA SER A 51 4.81 -11.46 -11.42
C SER A 51 5.12 -12.88 -11.94
N PRO A 52 4.19 -13.54 -12.65
CA PRO A 52 2.87 -13.04 -13.05
C PRO A 52 1.89 -12.99 -11.87
N GLY A 53 1.09 -11.93 -11.81
CA GLY A 53 0.07 -11.70 -10.78
C GLY A 53 -0.70 -10.40 -11.06
N PRO A 54 -1.64 -10.00 -10.18
CA PRO A 54 -2.37 -8.74 -10.33
C PRO A 54 -1.39 -7.56 -10.43
N ALA A 55 -1.53 -6.79 -11.50
CA ALA A 55 -0.74 -5.59 -11.77
C ALA A 55 -1.24 -4.38 -10.94
N GLY A 56 -0.47 -3.28 -10.99
CA GLY A 56 -0.70 -2.05 -10.21
C GLY A 56 -2.17 -1.60 -10.11
N PRO A 57 -2.91 -1.43 -11.23
CA PRO A 57 -4.32 -0.97 -11.17
C PRO A 57 -5.28 -1.96 -10.51
N ALA A 58 -4.99 -3.26 -10.57
CA ALA A 58 -5.78 -4.28 -9.88
C ALA A 58 -5.45 -4.30 -8.37
N LEU A 59 -4.16 -4.24 -8.03
CA LEU A 59 -3.68 -4.11 -6.64
C LEU A 59 -4.23 -2.86 -5.95
N ALA A 60 -4.23 -1.72 -6.64
CA ALA A 60 -4.76 -0.46 -6.12
C ALA A 60 -6.25 -0.57 -5.78
N ARG A 61 -7.05 -1.23 -6.62
CA ARG A 61 -8.49 -1.48 -6.33
C ARG A 61 -8.69 -2.39 -5.13
N ILE A 62 -7.86 -3.42 -4.98
CA ILE A 62 -7.89 -4.31 -3.80
C ILE A 62 -7.60 -3.49 -2.53
N LEU A 63 -6.55 -2.67 -2.57
CA LEU A 63 -6.19 -1.80 -1.45
C LEU A 63 -7.29 -0.81 -1.08
N GLN A 64 -7.90 -0.15 -2.07
CA GLN A 64 -9.00 0.77 -1.83
C GLN A 64 -10.22 0.07 -1.21
N SER A 65 -10.51 -1.16 -1.67
CA SER A 65 -11.59 -1.97 -1.09
C SER A 65 -11.30 -2.36 0.36
N ALA A 66 -10.05 -2.77 0.66
CA ALA A 66 -9.61 -3.09 2.02
C ALA A 66 -9.63 -1.87 2.93
N LEU A 67 -9.16 -0.72 2.45
CA LEU A 67 -9.20 0.56 3.16
C LEU A 67 -10.64 0.96 3.48
N GLY A 68 -11.55 0.85 2.50
CA GLY A 68 -12.97 1.14 2.67
C GLY A 68 -13.65 0.25 3.70
N ALA A 69 -13.30 -1.05 3.74
CA ALA A 69 -13.79 -1.97 4.75
C ALA A 69 -13.29 -1.60 6.15
N LEU A 70 -11.98 -1.36 6.30
CA LEU A 70 -11.35 -0.99 7.57
C LEU A 70 -11.94 0.31 8.14
N VAL A 71 -12.09 1.34 7.32
CA VAL A 71 -12.59 2.66 7.76
C VAL A 71 -14.08 2.58 8.12
N ARG A 72 -14.89 1.85 7.34
CA ARG A 72 -16.31 1.65 7.67
C ARG A 72 -16.50 0.96 9.00
N ASP A 73 -15.69 -0.05 9.28
CA ASP A 73 -15.75 -0.78 10.55
C ASP A 73 -15.36 0.13 11.72
N THR A 74 -14.36 1.00 11.56
CA THR A 74 -13.99 1.97 12.61
C THR A 74 -15.02 3.07 12.88
N ASN A 75 -15.87 3.41 11.90
CA ASN A 75 -16.92 4.43 12.06
C ASN A 75 -18.20 3.88 12.72
N GLN A 76 -18.32 2.56 12.91
CA GLN A 76 -19.42 1.93 13.66
C GLN A 76 -19.24 2.06 15.19
N TYR A 77 -18.06 2.51 15.64
CA TYR A 77 -17.71 2.68 17.06
C TYR A 77 -17.54 4.15 17.47
N LYS A 78 -18.01 5.09 16.64
CA LYS A 78 -18.14 6.52 16.96
C LYS A 78 -19.61 6.90 17.02
#